data_AF-A0A6I4MCH3-F1
#
_entry.id   AF-A0A6I4MCH3-F1
#
_cell.length_a   1.000
_cell.length_b   1.000
_cell.length_c   1.000
_cell.angle_alpha   90.00
_cell.angle_beta   90.00
_cell.angle_gamma   90.00
#
_symmetry.space_group_name_H-M   'P 1'
#
loop_
_entity.id
_entity.type
_entity.pdbx_description
1 polymer ?
#
loop_
_entity_poly.entity_id
_entity_poly.type
_entity_poly.pdbx_seq_one_letter_code
_entity_poly.pdbx_strand_id
1 'polypeptide(L)'
;MSATATDADTLEDVLRERHRRCRPALGRLKLLASNGRGTGRDVRAATAEVLAELDAAEAVLLDALSGSVRREAFAHFLGCRVNRLRIVAEHAAATADAGDLPVMRRLLYQFHALAEAMWKVQLGLQIRNPSSIAGRT
;
A
#
# COMPACT_ATOMS: atom_id res chain seq x y z
N MET A 1 15.07 19.19 24.86
CA MET A 1 14.66 18.84 23.49
C MET A 1 13.97 17.49 23.53
N SER A 2 12.65 17.48 23.67
CA SER A 2 11.82 16.27 23.69
C SER A 2 10.85 16.36 22.51
N ALA A 3 11.19 15.73 21.38
CA ALA A 3 10.39 15.78 20.14
C ALA A 3 10.05 14.37 19.59
N THR A 4 10.42 13.29 20.27
CA THR A 4 10.43 11.95 19.66
C THR A 4 9.12 11.17 19.76
N ALA A 5 8.23 11.52 20.68
CA ALA A 5 6.93 10.84 20.83
C ALA A 5 5.86 11.44 19.90
N THR A 6 5.77 12.77 19.85
CA THR A 6 4.76 13.51 19.06
C THR A 6 4.90 13.27 17.56
N ASP A 7 6.13 13.19 17.05
CA ASP A 7 6.38 13.01 15.61
C ASP A 7 6.06 11.58 15.14
N ALA A 8 6.27 10.58 16.00
CA ALA A 8 5.95 9.18 15.70
C ALA A 8 4.44 8.92 15.71
N ASP A 9 3.72 9.48 16.68
CA ASP A 9 2.25 9.41 16.74
C ASP A 9 1.63 10.12 15.53
N THR A 10 2.19 11.27 15.13
CA THR A 10 1.74 12.01 13.94
C THR A 10 1.98 11.20 12.65
N LEU A 11 3.13 10.54 12.53
CA LEU A 11 3.45 9.70 11.37
C LEU A 11 2.52 8.48 11.26
N GLU A 12 2.26 7.81 12.38
CA GLU A 12 1.35 6.66 12.40
C GLU A 12 -0.07 7.07 12.00
N ASP A 13 -0.56 8.21 12.50
CA ASP A 13 -1.88 8.72 12.17
C ASP A 13 -2.00 9.12 10.69
N VAL A 14 -0.96 9.73 10.11
CA VAL A 14 -0.91 10.00 8.67
C VAL A 14 -0.99 8.69 7.87
N LEU A 15 -0.23 7.66 8.24
CA LEU A 15 -0.26 6.37 7.54
C LEU A 15 -1.60 5.65 7.69
N ARG A 16 -2.23 5.71 8.88
CA ARG A 16 -3.57 5.17 9.11
C ARG A 16 -4.62 5.89 8.27
N GLU A 17 -4.53 7.20 8.16
CA GLU A 17 -5.44 8.00 7.33
C GLU A 17 -5.27 7.67 5.85
N ARG A 18 -4.04 7.51 5.36
CA ARG A 18 -3.77 7.04 3.99
C ARG A 18 -4.35 5.65 3.74
N HIS A 19 -4.14 4.73 4.68
CA HIS A 19 -4.75 3.40 4.61
C HIS A 19 -6.28 3.49 4.58
N ARG A 20 -6.90 4.36 5.39
CA ARG A 20 -8.36 4.59 5.39
C ARG A 20 -8.86 5.06 4.02
N ARG A 21 -8.15 5.99 3.37
CA ARG A 21 -8.46 6.48 2.01
C ARG A 21 -8.31 5.42 0.92
N CYS A 22 -7.46 4.42 1.15
CA CYS A 22 -7.28 3.29 0.24
C CYS A 22 -8.46 2.30 0.27
N ARG A 23 -9.18 2.17 1.41
CA ARG A 23 -10.23 1.15 1.61
C ARG A 23 -11.37 1.20 0.58
N PRO A 24 -11.90 2.37 0.16
CA PRO A 24 -12.92 2.43 -0.88
C PRO A 24 -12.46 1.80 -2.21
N ALA A 25 -11.23 2.09 -2.65
CA ALA A 25 -10.69 1.52 -3.88
C ALA A 25 -10.52 -0.01 -3.79
N LEU A 26 -10.00 -0.50 -2.66
CA LEU A 26 -9.93 -1.94 -2.37
C LEU A 26 -11.31 -2.61 -2.34
N GLY A 27 -12.33 -1.90 -1.84
CA GLY A 27 -13.73 -2.34 -1.85
C GLY A 27 -14.28 -2.46 -3.27
N ARG A 28 -14.03 -1.47 -4.14
CA ARG A 28 -14.41 -1.54 -5.56
C ARG A 28 -13.75 -2.71 -6.28
N LEU A 29 -12.44 -2.94 -6.07
CA LEU A 29 -11.75 -4.10 -6.65
C LEU A 29 -12.36 -5.44 -6.22
N LYS A 30 -12.78 -5.57 -4.95
CA LYS A 30 -13.52 -6.75 -4.46
C LYS A 30 -14.85 -6.92 -5.18
N LEU A 31 -15.61 -5.84 -5.38
CA LEU A 31 -16.87 -5.89 -6.13
C LEU A 31 -16.66 -6.29 -7.59
N LEU A 32 -15.64 -5.75 -8.27
CA LEU A 32 -15.28 -6.14 -9.65
C LEU A 32 -14.95 -7.64 -9.72
N ALA A 33 -14.15 -8.14 -8.78
CA ALA A 33 -13.77 -9.55 -8.69
C ALA A 33 -14.98 -10.47 -8.45
N SER A 34 -15.88 -10.09 -7.53
CA SER A 34 -17.06 -10.87 -7.16
C SER A 34 -18.13 -10.89 -8.24
N ASN A 35 -18.45 -9.74 -8.82
CA ASN A 35 -19.52 -9.62 -9.81
C ASN A 35 -19.10 -10.10 -11.20
N GLY A 36 -17.79 -10.23 -11.46
CA GLY A 36 -17.26 -10.58 -12.78
C GLY A 36 -17.65 -9.56 -13.86
N ARG A 37 -17.97 -8.33 -13.44
CA ARG A 37 -18.37 -7.23 -14.30
C ARG A 37 -17.40 -6.08 -14.05
N GLY A 38 -16.73 -5.66 -15.11
CA GLY A 38 -15.71 -4.62 -15.06
C GLY A 38 -14.93 -4.60 -16.36
N THR A 39 -14.67 -3.41 -16.88
CA THR A 39 -13.75 -3.21 -18.01
C THR A 39 -12.32 -3.10 -17.48
N GLY A 40 -11.32 -3.27 -18.35
CA GLY A 40 -9.94 -2.97 -17.97
C GLY A 40 -9.77 -1.51 -17.56
N ARG A 41 -10.62 -0.58 -18.03
CA ARG A 41 -10.66 0.79 -17.54
C ARG A 41 -11.05 0.87 -16.06
N ASP A 42 -12.10 0.16 -15.65
CA ASP A 42 -12.54 0.12 -14.24
C ASP A 42 -11.46 -0.46 -13.33
N VAL A 43 -10.80 -1.53 -13.79
CA VAL A 43 -9.68 -2.17 -13.09
C VAL A 43 -8.48 -1.21 -12.97
N ARG A 44 -8.09 -0.53 -14.05
CA ARG A 44 -6.99 0.46 -14.03
C ARG A 44 -7.30 1.61 -13.08
N ALA A 45 -8.50 2.17 -13.14
CA ALA A 45 -8.88 3.28 -12.27
C ALA A 45 -8.79 2.90 -10.79
N ALA A 46 -9.38 1.77 -10.40
CA ALA A 46 -9.39 1.33 -9.02
C ALA A 46 -8.00 0.89 -8.51
N THR A 47 -7.17 0.25 -9.35
CA THR A 47 -5.80 -0.11 -8.96
C THR A 47 -4.87 1.11 -8.90
N ALA A 48 -5.05 2.11 -9.77
CA ALA A 48 -4.30 3.37 -9.73
C ALA A 48 -4.53 4.15 -8.44
N GLU A 49 -5.77 4.22 -7.94
CA GLU A 49 -6.05 4.85 -6.65
C GLU A 49 -5.34 4.16 -5.48
N VAL A 50 -5.30 2.82 -5.48
CA VAL A 50 -4.56 2.05 -4.46
C VAL A 50 -3.07 2.34 -4.54
N LEU A 51 -2.51 2.35 -5.75
CA LEU A 51 -1.09 2.64 -5.98
C LEU A 51 -0.73 4.06 -5.54
N ALA A 52 -1.58 5.04 -5.82
CA ALA A 52 -1.35 6.43 -5.43
C ALA A 52 -1.28 6.61 -3.91
N GLU A 53 -2.16 5.94 -3.15
CA GLU A 53 -2.10 6.02 -1.68
C GLU A 53 -0.89 5.25 -1.10
N LEU A 54 -0.48 4.15 -1.74
CA LEU A 54 0.74 3.42 -1.36
C LEU A 54 2.01 4.24 -1.63
N ASP A 55 2.09 4.90 -2.79
CA ASP A 55 3.19 5.80 -3.17
C ASP A 55 3.25 7.01 -2.21
N ALA A 56 2.09 7.58 -1.84
CA ALA A 56 2.03 8.66 -0.87
C ALA A 56 2.48 8.22 0.54
N ALA A 57 2.10 7.02 0.98
CA ALA A 57 2.56 6.45 2.24
C ALA A 57 4.06 6.12 2.23
N GLU A 58 4.59 5.65 1.10
CA GLU A 58 6.03 5.47 0.90
C GLU A 58 6.79 6.78 1.03
N ALA A 59 6.34 7.85 0.35
CA ALA A 59 6.99 9.16 0.43
C ALA A 59 7.08 9.67 1.88
N VAL A 60 5.99 9.54 2.64
CA VAL A 60 5.93 9.92 4.06
C VAL A 60 6.91 9.08 4.90
N LEU A 61 7.01 7.78 4.67
CA LEU A 61 7.96 6.92 5.38
C LEU A 61 9.42 7.23 5.04
N LEU A 62 9.72 7.51 3.76
CA LEU A 62 11.08 7.82 3.33
C LEU A 62 11.55 9.19 3.82
N ASP A 63 10.63 10.15 3.95
CA ASP A 63 10.89 11.45 4.56
C ASP A 63 11.20 11.30 6.06
N ALA A 64 10.43 10.48 6.78
CA ALA A 64 10.70 10.16 8.18
C ALA A 64 12.04 9.42 8.41
N LEU A 65 12.56 8.76 7.38
CA LEU A 65 13.88 8.10 7.38
C LEU A 65 14.99 9.00 6.82
N SER A 66 14.73 10.28 6.58
CA SER A 66 15.75 11.21 6.09
C SER A 66 16.97 11.22 7.03
N GLY A 67 18.17 11.10 6.44
CA GLY A 67 19.44 10.97 7.18
C GLY A 67 19.73 9.56 7.74
N SER A 68 18.84 8.58 7.60
CA SER A 68 19.11 7.19 8.00
C SER A 68 19.80 6.40 6.90
N VAL A 69 20.84 5.63 7.26
CA VAL A 69 21.49 4.65 6.37
C VAL A 69 20.52 3.57 5.85
N ARG A 70 19.37 3.39 6.50
CA ARG A 70 18.34 2.42 6.10
C ARG A 70 17.42 2.93 5.00
N ARG A 71 17.43 4.23 4.69
CA ARG A 71 16.49 4.87 3.75
C ARG A 71 16.54 4.23 2.36
N GLU A 72 17.74 4.03 1.81
CA GLU A 72 17.91 3.52 0.44
C GLU A 72 17.48 2.06 0.31
N ALA A 73 17.91 1.20 1.23
CA ALA A 73 17.49 -0.20 1.25
C ALA A 73 15.96 -0.32 1.39
N PHE A 74 15.37 0.57 2.19
CA PHE A 74 13.92 0.60 2.39
C PHE A 74 13.17 1.11 1.15
N ALA A 75 13.64 2.19 0.52
CA ALA A 75 13.10 2.70 -0.74
C ALA A 75 13.16 1.64 -1.85
N HIS A 76 14.30 0.95 -1.98
CA HIS A 76 14.44 -0.12 -2.97
C HIS A 76 13.45 -1.27 -2.72
N PHE A 77 13.31 -1.68 -1.46
CA PHE A 77 12.37 -2.73 -1.08
C PHE A 77 10.91 -2.36 -1.36
N LEU A 78 10.49 -1.13 -1.01
CA LEU A 78 9.14 -0.65 -1.29
C LEU A 78 8.90 -0.51 -2.80
N GLY A 79 9.84 0.09 -3.54
CA GLY A 79 9.78 0.21 -5.00
C GLY A 79 9.60 -1.13 -5.70
N CYS A 80 10.34 -2.17 -5.28
CA CYS A 80 10.17 -3.53 -5.81
C CYS A 80 8.75 -4.10 -5.58
N ARG A 81 8.14 -3.81 -4.43
CA ARG A 81 6.77 -4.27 -4.11
C ARG A 81 5.71 -3.49 -4.88
N VAL A 82 5.87 -2.18 -5.00
CA VAL A 82 4.97 -1.34 -5.81
C VAL A 82 5.04 -1.76 -7.28
N ASN A 83 6.24 -2.04 -7.81
CA ASN A 83 6.39 -2.56 -9.17
C ASN A 83 5.63 -3.87 -9.37
N ARG A 84 5.71 -4.79 -8.41
CA ARG A 84 4.93 -6.05 -8.47
C ARG A 84 3.42 -5.79 -8.47
N LEU A 85 2.93 -4.82 -7.69
CA LEU A 85 1.52 -4.43 -7.72
C LEU A 85 1.11 -3.87 -9.08
N ARG A 86 1.94 -2.99 -9.68
CA ARG A 86 1.70 -2.43 -11.02
C ARG A 86 1.59 -3.52 -12.09
N ILE A 87 2.49 -4.50 -12.07
CA ILE A 87 2.44 -5.64 -13.00
C ILE A 87 1.13 -6.44 -12.85
N VAL A 88 0.71 -6.73 -11.62
CA VAL A 88 -0.54 -7.47 -11.38
C VAL A 88 -1.76 -6.64 -11.81
N ALA A 89 -1.75 -5.32 -11.56
CA ALA A 89 -2.81 -4.41 -11.98
C ALA A 89 -2.99 -4.37 -13.50
N GLU A 90 -1.89 -4.20 -14.25
CA GLU A 90 -1.93 -4.17 -15.72
C GLU A 90 -2.38 -5.52 -16.28
N HIS A 91 -1.92 -6.63 -15.70
CA HIS A 91 -2.38 -7.95 -16.12
C HIS A 91 -3.87 -8.17 -15.82
N ALA A 92 -4.36 -7.69 -14.67
CA ALA A 92 -5.78 -7.75 -14.35
C ALA A 92 -6.62 -6.91 -15.33
N ALA A 93 -6.12 -5.74 -15.73
CA ALA A 93 -6.79 -4.89 -16.71
C ALA A 93 -6.82 -5.52 -18.11
N ALA A 94 -5.70 -6.09 -18.57
CA ALA A 94 -5.63 -6.76 -19.86
C ALA A 94 -6.56 -7.99 -19.92
N THR A 95 -6.64 -8.76 -18.84
CA THR A 95 -7.54 -9.93 -18.75
C THR A 95 -9.01 -9.52 -18.68
N ALA A 96 -9.32 -8.40 -18.02
CA ALA A 96 -10.66 -7.80 -18.06
C ALA A 96 -11.05 -7.34 -19.48
N ASP A 97 -10.14 -6.68 -20.19
CA ASP A 97 -10.34 -6.26 -21.60
C ASP A 97 -10.53 -7.47 -22.53
N ALA A 98 -9.87 -8.60 -22.24
CA ALA A 98 -10.02 -9.86 -22.97
C ALA A 98 -11.25 -10.69 -22.57
N GLY A 99 -11.99 -10.29 -21.52
CA GLY A 99 -13.14 -11.03 -21.00
C GLY A 99 -12.79 -12.31 -20.22
N ASP A 100 -11.52 -12.54 -19.86
CA ASP A 100 -11.09 -13.68 -19.05
C ASP A 100 -11.37 -13.42 -17.56
N LEU A 101 -12.65 -13.58 -17.19
CA LEU A 101 -13.14 -13.28 -15.85
C LEU A 101 -12.50 -14.14 -14.73
N PRO A 102 -12.27 -15.46 -14.91
CA PRO A 102 -11.59 -16.27 -13.90
C PRO A 102 -10.17 -15.79 -13.60
N VAL A 103 -9.39 -15.46 -14.63
CA VAL A 103 -8.01 -14.96 -14.45
C VAL A 103 -8.02 -13.57 -13.85
N MET A 104 -8.87 -12.67 -14.35
CA MET A 104 -9.06 -11.32 -13.78
C MET A 104 -9.36 -11.41 -12.28
N ARG A 105 -10.32 -12.25 -11.87
CA ARG A 105 -10.70 -12.43 -10.46
C ARG A 105 -9.51 -12.87 -9.61
N ARG A 106 -8.73 -13.86 -10.07
CA ARG A 106 -7.54 -14.33 -9.37
C ARG A 106 -6.51 -13.20 -9.20
N LEU A 107 -6.25 -12.44 -10.26
CA LEU A 107 -5.31 -11.32 -10.23
C LEU A 107 -5.77 -10.20 -9.29
N LEU A 108 -7.06 -9.90 -9.24
CA LEU A 108 -7.61 -8.90 -8.32
C LEU A 108 -7.50 -9.34 -6.85
N TYR A 109 -7.72 -10.61 -6.53
CA TYR A 109 -7.45 -11.13 -5.19
C TYR A 109 -5.97 -11.08 -4.83
N GLN A 110 -5.09 -11.41 -5.78
CA GLN A 110 -3.65 -11.31 -5.59
C GLN A 110 -3.23 -9.85 -5.34
N PHE A 111 -3.73 -8.91 -6.14
CA PHE A 111 -3.47 -7.48 -5.97
C PHE A 111 -3.91 -7.01 -4.58
N HIS A 112 -5.13 -7.37 -4.16
CA HIS A 112 -5.66 -7.03 -2.84
C HIS A 112 -4.77 -7.56 -1.71
N ALA A 113 -4.36 -8.83 -1.78
CA ALA A 113 -3.48 -9.43 -0.78
C ALA A 113 -2.10 -8.74 -0.70
N LEU A 114 -1.53 -8.36 -1.85
CA LEU A 114 -0.26 -7.63 -1.90
C LEU A 114 -0.39 -6.21 -1.34
N ALA A 115 -1.48 -5.50 -1.63
CA ALA A 115 -1.73 -4.16 -1.10
C ALA A 115 -1.91 -4.18 0.43
N GLU A 116 -2.69 -5.13 0.95
CA GLU A 116 -2.84 -5.36 2.40
C GLU A 116 -1.50 -5.71 3.07
N ALA A 117 -0.67 -6.53 2.43
CA ALA A 117 0.66 -6.85 2.93
C ALA A 117 1.60 -5.63 2.94
N MET A 118 1.48 -4.73 1.96
CA MET A 118 2.20 -3.46 1.94
C MET A 118 1.81 -2.57 3.11
N TRP A 119 0.50 -2.37 3.33
CA TRP A 119 0.00 -1.57 4.45
C TRP A 119 0.47 -2.11 5.81
N LYS A 120 0.46 -3.44 5.99
CA LYS A 120 0.98 -4.07 7.22
C LYS A 120 2.47 -3.79 7.44
N VAL A 121 3.26 -3.78 6.38
CA VAL A 121 4.69 -3.41 6.50
C VAL A 121 4.83 -1.94 6.85
N GLN A 122 4.15 -1.05 6.11
CA GLN A 122 4.23 0.39 6.32
C GLN A 122 3.81 0.80 7.73
N LEU A 123 2.74 0.20 8.27
CA LEU A 123 2.28 0.41 9.65
C LEU A 123 3.16 -0.31 10.69
N GLY A 124 3.58 -1.54 10.42
CA GLY A 124 4.34 -2.37 11.37
C GLY A 124 5.78 -1.88 11.62
N LEU A 125 6.33 -1.08 10.72
CA LEU A 125 7.67 -0.50 10.89
C LEU A 125 7.72 0.59 11.97
N GLN A 126 6.59 1.25 12.26
CA GLN A 126 6.51 2.26 13.33
C GLN A 126 6.57 1.62 14.72
N ILE A 127 5.95 0.44 14.88
CA ILE A 127 5.90 -0.30 16.17
C ILE A 127 7.30 -0.72 16.64
N ARG A 128 8.29 -0.79 15.73
CA ARG A 128 9.67 -1.23 16.03
C ARG A 128 10.67 -0.10 16.23
N ASN A 129 10.25 1.17 16.29
CA ASN A 129 11.16 2.23 16.70
C ASN A 129 11.43 2.13 18.22
N PRO A 130 12.68 1.91 18.67
CA PRO A 130 13.02 1.52 20.04
C PRO A 130 12.90 2.64 21.09
N SER A 131 12.40 3.82 20.72
CA SER A 131 12.21 4.96 21.63
C SER A 131 11.23 4.69 22.78
N SER A 132 10.41 3.63 22.71
CA SER A 132 9.40 3.30 23.73
C SER A 132 9.89 2.35 24.84
N ILE A 133 11.14 1.87 24.79
CA ILE A 133 11.70 0.95 25.81
C ILE A 133 12.50 1.69 26.90
N ALA A 134 12.62 3.02 26.83
CA ALA A 134 13.38 3.83 27.79
C ALA A 134 12.54 4.48 28.91
N GLY A 135 11.46 3.83 29.36
CA GLY A 135 10.52 4.44 30.32
C GLY A 135 9.91 3.48 31.35
N ARG A 136 10.57 2.37 31.67
CA ARG A 136 10.17 1.50 32.79
C ARG A 136 11.40 1.04 33.59
N THR A 137 11.79 1.87 34.54
CA THR A 137 12.49 1.48 35.78
C THR A 137 11.78 2.15 36.92
#